data_AF-A0A1I3W9J5-F1
#
_entry.id   AF-A0A1I3W9J5-F1
#
_cell.length_a   1.000
_cell.length_b   1.000
_cell.length_c   1.000
_cell.angle_alpha   90.00
_cell.angle_beta   90.00
_cell.angle_gamma   90.00
#
_symmetry.space_group_name_H-M   'P 1'
#
loop_
_entity.id
_entity.type
_entity.pdbx_description
1 polymer ?
#
loop_
_entity_poly.entity_id
_entity_poly.type
_entity_poly.pdbx_seq_one_letter_code
_entity_poly.pdbx_strand_id
1 'polypeptide(L)' 'MSTVTVNCPYCQESMTVNQGDDYAPRFHECCKCGQKFIVERGLSKVKVMKEKDAPCMSNPECREIETSATCEE' A
#
# COMPACT_ATOMS: atom_id res chain seq x y z
N MET A 1 10.52 5.62 -11.99
CA MET A 1 9.60 4.48 -11.75
C MET A 1 10.44 3.24 -11.65
N SER A 2 10.50 2.65 -10.46
CA SER A 2 11.37 1.51 -10.16
C SER A 2 10.52 0.28 -9.87
N THR A 3 10.83 -0.85 -10.51
CA THR A 3 10.15 -2.11 -10.20
C THR A 3 10.75 -2.74 -8.95
N VAL A 4 9.89 -3.26 -8.08
CA VAL A 4 10.31 -3.97 -6.87
C VAL A 4 9.57 -5.31 -6.78
N THR A 5 10.30 -6.36 -6.41
CA THR A 5 9.73 -7.67 -6.17
C THR A 5 9.21 -7.73 -4.74
N VAL A 6 7.92 -8.07 -4.58
CA VAL A 6 7.23 -8.14 -3.30
C VAL A 6 6.43 -9.44 -3.22
N ASN A 7 6.24 -9.94 -2.00
CA ASN A 7 5.38 -11.09 -1.76
C ASN A 7 3.99 -10.62 -1.34
N CYS A 8 2.96 -11.19 -1.94
CA CYS A 8 1.58 -10.89 -1.58
C CYS A 8 1.31 -11.31 -0.11
N PRO A 9 0.78 -10.43 0.75
CA PRO A 9 0.55 -10.75 2.16
C PRO A 9 -0.65 -11.71 2.38
N TYR A 10 -1.36 -12.08 1.32
CA TYR A 10 -2.51 -13.00 1.35
C TYR A 10 -2.14 -14.42 0.90
N CYS A 11 -1.53 -14.56 -0.28
CA CYS A 11 -1.19 -15.86 -0.87
C CYS A 11 0.32 -16.16 -0.88
N GLN A 12 1.16 -15.23 -0.42
CA GLN A 12 2.63 -15.30 -0.44
C GLN A 12 3.28 -15.38 -1.83
N GLU A 13 2.49 -15.26 -2.90
CA GLU A 13 3.01 -15.23 -4.27
C GLU A 13 3.98 -14.05 -4.47
N SER A 14 5.12 -14.33 -5.09
CA SER A 14 6.10 -13.30 -5.46
C SER A 14 5.67 -12.62 -6.76
N MET A 15 5.51 -11.30 -6.73
CA MET A 15 5.18 -10.51 -7.91
C MET A 15 6.03 -9.25 -7.99
N THR A 16 6.19 -8.75 -9.20
CA THR A 16 6.91 -7.49 -9.44
C THR A 16 5.91 -6.36 -9.57
N VAL A 17 6.03 -5.34 -8.74
CA VAL A 17 5.17 -4.15 -8.76
C VAL A 17 5.96 -2.92 -9.17
N ASN A 18 5.28 -1.96 -9.80
CA ASN A 18 5.90 -0.69 -10.18
C ASN A 18 5.76 0.33 -9.03
N GLN A 19 6.87 0.63 -8.35
CA GLN A 19 6.89 1.59 -7.26
C GLN A 19 7.52 2.91 -7.73
N GLY A 20 6.87 4.03 -7.39
CA GLY A 20 7.47 5.35 -7.59
C GLY A 20 8.74 5.54 -6.76
N ASP A 21 9.57 6.49 -7.17
CA ASP A 21 10.77 6.89 -6.43
C ASP A 21 10.47 7.90 -5.31
N ASP A 22 9.19 8.27 -5.18
CA ASP A 22 8.64 9.24 -4.22
C ASP A 22 8.47 8.67 -2.79
N TYR A 23 8.86 7.42 -2.55
CA TYR A 23 8.67 6.69 -1.28
C TYR A 23 7.21 6.55 -0.81
N ALA A 24 6.24 7.18 -1.48
CA ALA A 24 4.84 7.12 -1.13
C ALA A 24 4.27 5.68 -1.17
N PRO A 25 3.42 5.31 -0.20
CA PRO A 25 2.68 4.06 -0.21
C PRO A 25 1.71 4.02 -1.40
N ARG A 26 1.61 2.87 -2.06
CA ARG A 26 0.71 2.66 -3.21
C ARG A 26 -0.02 1.34 -3.09
N PHE A 27 -1.26 1.34 -3.58
CA PHE A 27 -2.04 0.12 -3.74
C PHE A 27 -1.57 -0.68 -4.94
N HIS A 28 -1.44 -1.98 -4.74
CA HIS A 28 -1.18 -2.97 -5.77
C HIS A 28 -2.14 -4.13 -5.62
N GLU A 29 -2.55 -4.72 -6.73
CA GLU A 29 -3.42 -5.88 -6.77
C GLU A 29 -2.62 -7.13 -7.15
N CYS A 30 -2.83 -8.22 -6.42
CA CYS A 30 -2.19 -9.48 -6.73
C CYS A 30 -2.89 -10.20 -7.88
N CYS A 31 -2.19 -10.45 -8.99
CA CYS A 31 -2.76 -11.18 -10.14
C CYS A 31 -3.19 -12.63 -9.84
N LYS A 32 -2.69 -13.23 -8.75
CA LYS A 32 -3.05 -14.60 -8.36
C LYS A 32 -4.34 -14.70 -7.57
N CYS A 33 -4.51 -13.85 -6.55
CA CYS A 33 -5.66 -13.91 -5.64
C CYS A 33 -6.64 -12.74 -5.79
N GLY A 34 -6.32 -11.73 -6.60
CA GLY A 34 -7.14 -10.53 -6.82
C GLY A 34 -7.24 -9.62 -5.59
N GLN A 35 -6.40 -9.82 -4.56
CA GLN A 35 -6.44 -9.02 -3.34
C GLN A 35 -5.57 -7.77 -3.49
N LYS A 36 -6.07 -6.63 -3.00
CA LYS A 36 -5.33 -5.38 -2.92
C LYS A 36 -4.50 -5.31 -1.65
N PHE A 37 -3.30 -4.75 -1.77
CA PHE A 37 -2.37 -4.54 -0.66
C PHE A 37 -1.56 -3.27 -0.89
N ILE A 38 -0.99 -2.74 0.18
CA ILE A 38 -0.20 -1.50 0.16
C ILE A 38 1.28 -1.86 0.14
N VAL A 39 2.01 -1.21 -0.77
CA VAL A 39 3.46 -1.31 -0.87
C VAL A 39 4.06 0.07 -0.59
N GLU A 40 4.93 0.13 0.40
CA GLU A 40 5.63 1.33 0.84
C GLU A 40 7.13 1.10 0.75
N ARG A 41 7.87 2.07 0.19
CA ARG A 41 9.33 2.00 0.15
C ARG A 41 9.89 2.51 1.46
N GLY A 42 10.55 1.63 2.22
CA GLY A 42 11.35 2.02 3.37
C GLY A 42 12.81 2.28 2.98
N LEU A 43 13.56 2.93 3.89
CA LEU A 43 14.97 3.28 3.70
C LEU A 43 15.88 2.08 3.40
N SER A 44 15.57 0.90 3.96
CA SER A 44 16.37 -0.31 3.77
C SER A 44 15.63 -1.47 3.10
N LYS A 45 14.29 -1.49 3.13
CA LYS A 45 13.45 -2.57 2.57
C LYS A 45 12.09 -2.04 2.15
N VAL A 46 11.45 -2.73 1.20
CA VAL A 46 10.06 -2.51 0.84
C VAL A 46 9.16 -3.12 1.92
N LYS A 47 8.19 -2.36 2.41
CA LYS A 47 7.20 -2.79 3.37
C LYS A 47 5.90 -3.13 2.63
N VAL A 48 5.34 -4.29 2.93
CA VAL A 48 4.11 -4.79 2.32
C VAL A 48 3.07 -4.95 3.42
N MET A 49 1.91 -4.32 3.27
CA MET A 49 0.86 -4.28 4.28
C MET A 49 -0.49 -4.61 3.66
N LYS A 50 -1.37 -5.22 4.43
CA LYS A 50 -2.77 -5.41 4.02
C LYS A 50 -3.49 -4.07 4.21
N GLU A 51 -4.45 -3.73 3.36
CA GLU A 51 -5.25 -2.52 3.50
C GLU A 51 -5.85 -2.37 4.90
N LYS A 52 -6.43 -3.47 5.42
CA LYS A 52 -7.02 -3.54 6.76
C LYS A 52 -6.03 -3.47 7.94
N ASP A 53 -4.75 -3.72 7.67
CA ASP A 53 -3.68 -3.77 8.68
C ASP A 53 -2.81 -2.52 8.64
N ALA A 54 -2.91 -1.74 7.55
CA ALA A 54 -2.22 -0.49 7.40
C ALA A 54 -2.83 0.56 8.32
N PRO A 55 -2.02 1.24 9.17
CA PRO A 55 -2.49 2.37 9.96
C PRO A 55 -3.03 3.47 9.02
N CYS A 56 -3.98 4.27 9.50
CA CYS A 56 -4.65 5.31 8.70
C CYS A 56 -3.67 6.26 7.98
N MET A 57 -2.51 6.53 8.60
CA MET A 57 -1.39 7.30 8.03
C MET A 57 -0.77 6.68 6.76
N SER A 58 -0.79 5.36 6.62
CA SER A 58 -0.25 4.62 5.46
C SER A 58 -1.35 4.10 4.53
N ASN A 59 -2.63 4.26 4.88
CA ASN A 59 -3.77 3.91 4.06
C ASN A 59 -4.33 5.19 3.39
N PRO A 60 -4.12 5.36 2.06
CA PRO A 60 -4.61 6.52 1.33
C PRO A 60 -6.10 6.75 1.56
N GLU A 61 -6.93 5.69 1.56
CA GLU A 61 -8.38 5.81 1.73
C GLU A 61 -8.78 6.30 3.12
N CYS A 62 -8.02 5.95 4.16
CA CYS A 62 -8.30 6.39 5.52
C CYS A 62 -7.85 7.84 5.78
N ARG A 63 -6.74 8.25 5.15
CA ARG A 63 -6.23 9.63 5.19
C ARG A 63 -7.24 10.64 4.63
N GLU A 64 -8.04 10.25 3.63
CA GLU A 64 -9.06 11.14 3.05
C GLU A 64 -10.23 11.34 4.02
N ILE A 65 -10.56 10.34 4.83
CA ILE A 65 -11.69 10.38 5.77
C ILE A 65 -11.42 11.37 6.92
N GLU A 66 -10.21 11.38 7.49
CA GLU A 66 -9.82 12.31 8.57
C GLU A 66 -9.79 13.78 8.14
N THR A 67 -9.65 14.07 6.83
CA THR A 67 -9.71 15.46 6.32
C THR A 67 -11.13 15.90 5.98
N SER A 68 -12.08 14.95 5.91
CA SER A 68 -13.51 15.23 5.62
C SER A 68 -14.40 15.28 6.87
N ALA A 69 -13.85 15.02 8.06
CA ALA A 69 -14.56 15.10 9.34
C ALA A 69 -14.38 16.45 10.05
N THR A 70 -14.30 17.56 9.29
CA THR A 70 -14.64 18.90 9.81
C THR A 70 -15.96 19.35 9.19
N CYS A 71 -17.04 18.62 9.45
CA CYS A 71 -18.35 19.27 9.46
C CYS A 71 -18.41 20.11 10.74
N GLU A 72 -18.15 21.40 10.56
CA GLU A 72 -18.56 22.43 11.52
C GLU A 72 -20.09 22.37 11.72
N GLU A 73 -20.50 22.82 12.93
CA GLU A 73 -21.86 23.00 13.50
C GLU A 73 -22.43 21.89 14.38
#